data_AF-A0A6P5S2K3-F1
#
_entry.id   AF-A0A6P5S2K3-F1
#
_cell.length_a   1.000
_cell.length_b   1.000
_cell.length_c   1.000
_cell.angle_alpha   90.00
_cell.angle_beta   90.00
_cell.angle_gamma   90.00
#
_symmetry.space_group_name_H-M   'P 1'
#
loop_
_entity.id
_entity.type
_entity.pdbx_description
1 polymer ?
#
loop_
_entity_poly.entity_id
_entity_poly.type
_entity_poly.pdbx_seq_one_letter_code
_entity_poly.pdbx_strand_id
1 'polypeptide(L)'
;MGASFSACKSDPVGALPLQSNPSLGDLPESCAALILGYLDPPEICKLAKLNRAFRGASWADFIWESKLPSNYQTIVRKVFGDGLENLGKRDVYTRLCQPNSFDDGTKTVWLDKNTGSVCLSISSKGLAITGIDDRRYWNHIQTEESRLLMNVQVLRRVSLLEFSQILQRCVSSANMVV
;
A
#
# COMPACT_ATOMS: atom_id res chain seq x y z
N MET A 1 8.98 35.18 -42.07
CA MET A 1 7.53 35.06 -41.86
C MET A 1 7.22 35.63 -40.50
N GLY A 2 6.69 36.85 -40.45
CA GLY A 2 6.32 37.51 -39.21
C GLY A 2 4.88 37.22 -38.82
N ALA A 3 4.57 37.51 -37.56
CA ALA A 3 3.25 37.96 -37.13
C ALA A 3 3.46 38.78 -35.85
N SER A 4 3.48 40.09 -36.04
CA SER A 4 3.31 41.11 -35.01
C SER A 4 1.81 41.21 -34.73
N PHE A 5 1.39 41.19 -33.45
CA PHE A 5 0.04 41.62 -33.07
C PHE A 5 0.10 42.47 -31.79
N SER A 6 0.10 43.77 -32.06
CA SER A 6 -0.65 44.86 -31.43
C SER A 6 -0.87 44.82 -29.91
N ALA A 7 -0.16 45.73 -29.24
CA ALA A 7 -0.54 46.23 -27.93
C ALA A 7 -1.85 47.03 -28.02
N CYS A 8 -2.85 46.67 -27.22
CA CYS A 8 -3.91 47.59 -26.83
C CYS A 8 -3.66 47.99 -25.38
N LYS A 9 -3.12 49.20 -25.20
CA LYS A 9 -3.25 49.94 -23.93
C LYS A 9 -4.63 50.58 -23.91
N SER A 10 -5.40 50.28 -22.88
CA SER A 10 -6.57 51.05 -22.50
C SER A 10 -6.73 50.97 -20.98
N ASP A 11 -6.34 52.05 -20.30
CA ASP A 11 -6.93 52.49 -19.04
C ASP A 11 -7.64 53.81 -19.37
N PRO A 12 -8.82 54.15 -18.79
CA PRO A 12 -8.94 54.25 -17.33
C PRO A 12 -10.32 53.92 -16.72
N VAL A 13 -10.34 54.01 -15.38
CA VAL A 13 -11.49 54.20 -14.46
C VAL A 13 -12.09 52.94 -13.84
N GLY A 14 -11.69 52.69 -12.59
CA GLY A 14 -12.63 52.29 -11.52
C GLY A 14 -13.03 50.82 -11.40
N ALA A 15 -12.23 49.88 -11.90
CA ALA A 15 -12.46 48.47 -11.59
C ALA A 15 -11.89 48.14 -10.20
N LEU A 16 -12.78 47.94 -9.21
CA LEU A 16 -12.48 47.16 -8.00
C LEU A 16 -11.69 45.91 -8.44
N PRO A 17 -10.64 45.47 -7.71
CA PRO A 17 -9.95 44.25 -8.08
C PRO A 17 -11.00 43.15 -8.12
N LEU A 18 -11.25 42.61 -9.31
CA LEU A 18 -12.03 41.39 -9.52
C LEU A 18 -11.48 40.41 -8.51
N GLN A 19 -12.25 40.13 -7.46
CA GLN A 19 -11.88 39.15 -6.45
C GLN A 19 -11.71 37.84 -7.22
N SER A 20 -10.45 37.47 -7.47
CA SER A 20 -10.11 36.17 -7.98
C SER A 20 -10.65 35.19 -6.95
N ASN A 21 -11.69 34.45 -7.32
CA ASN A 21 -12.22 33.40 -6.46
C ASN A 21 -11.02 32.53 -6.02
N PRO A 22 -10.86 32.26 -4.72
CA PRO A 22 -9.74 31.47 -4.25
C PRO A 22 -9.74 30.14 -4.99
N SER A 23 -8.66 29.91 -5.73
CA SER A 23 -8.48 28.69 -6.47
C SER A 23 -7.90 27.63 -5.54
N LEU A 24 -8.03 26.36 -5.91
CA LEU A 24 -7.42 25.28 -5.14
C LEU A 24 -5.90 25.50 -5.00
N GLY A 25 -5.26 26.17 -5.98
CA GLY A 25 -3.84 26.49 -5.99
C GLY A 25 -3.39 27.48 -4.90
N ASP A 26 -4.32 28.24 -4.33
CA ASP A 26 -4.06 29.22 -3.27
C ASP A 26 -4.09 28.58 -1.87
N LEU A 27 -4.42 27.28 -1.78
CA LEU A 27 -4.48 26.54 -0.52
C LEU A 27 -3.07 26.33 0.08
N PRO A 28 -2.83 26.67 1.35
CA PRO A 28 -1.59 26.34 2.03
C PRO A 28 -1.34 24.83 2.10
N GLU A 29 -0.08 24.42 2.01
CA GLU A 29 0.33 23.01 2.05
C GLU A 29 -0.10 22.32 3.35
N SER A 30 -0.06 23.04 4.48
CA SER A 30 -0.53 22.54 5.77
C SER A 30 -2.02 22.17 5.76
N CYS A 31 -2.87 23.00 5.16
CA CYS A 31 -4.29 22.72 5.00
C CYS A 31 -4.52 21.52 4.07
N ALA A 32 -3.80 21.47 2.95
CA ALA A 32 -3.87 20.34 2.02
C ALA A 32 -3.46 19.02 2.72
N ALA A 33 -2.43 19.05 3.55
CA ALA A 33 -1.93 17.88 4.26
C ALA A 33 -2.95 17.34 5.28
N LEU A 34 -3.71 18.21 5.96
CA LEU A 34 -4.82 17.79 6.82
C LEU A 34 -5.91 17.08 6.03
N ILE A 35 -6.30 17.61 4.86
CA ILE A 35 -7.29 16.97 3.99
C ILE A 35 -6.80 15.59 3.54
N LEU A 36 -5.55 15.52 3.06
CA LEU A 36 -4.95 14.26 2.61
C LEU A 36 -4.86 13.20 3.72
N GLY A 37 -4.67 13.61 4.97
CA GLY A 37 -4.66 12.69 6.12
C GLY A 37 -5.93 11.85 6.26
N TYR A 38 -7.08 12.38 5.85
CA TYR A 38 -8.37 11.67 5.91
C TYR A 38 -8.68 10.79 4.69
N LEU A 39 -7.85 10.82 3.65
CA LEU A 39 -8.12 10.14 2.39
C LEU A 39 -7.39 8.81 2.28
N ASP A 40 -7.88 7.95 1.39
CA ASP A 40 -7.21 6.69 1.10
C ASP A 40 -5.95 6.93 0.23
N PRO A 41 -4.90 6.10 0.35
CA PRO A 41 -3.67 6.25 -0.42
C PRO A 41 -3.84 6.44 -1.95
N PRO A 42 -4.78 5.74 -2.63
CA PRO A 42 -5.03 5.96 -4.06
C PRO A 42 -5.63 7.35 -4.35
N GLU A 43 -6.42 7.90 -3.44
CA GLU A 43 -7.04 9.23 -3.56
C GLU A 43 -6.00 10.32 -3.34
N ILE A 44 -5.11 10.15 -2.36
CA ILE A 44 -3.95 11.02 -2.15
C ILE A 44 -3.14 11.16 -3.44
N CYS A 45 -2.86 10.03 -4.11
CA CYS A 45 -2.13 10.01 -5.38
C CYS A 45 -2.88 10.71 -6.52
N LYS A 46 -4.22 10.67 -6.52
CA LYS A 46 -5.06 11.37 -7.51
C LYS A 46 -5.03 12.88 -7.26
N LEU A 47 -5.25 13.32 -6.02
CA LEU A 47 -5.25 14.74 -5.66
C LEU A 47 -3.88 15.40 -5.82
N ALA A 48 -2.80 14.67 -5.53
CA ALA A 48 -1.43 15.14 -5.74
C ALA A 48 -1.14 15.53 -7.20
N LYS A 49 -1.90 15.01 -8.17
CA LYS A 49 -1.75 15.36 -9.60
C LYS A 49 -2.50 16.64 -9.99
N LEU A 50 -3.46 17.10 -9.18
CA LEU A 50 -4.35 18.19 -9.53
C LEU A 50 -3.77 19.57 -9.19
N ASN A 51 -2.86 19.64 -8.22
CA ASN A 51 -2.40 20.92 -7.66
C ASN A 51 -1.03 20.77 -6.99
N ARG A 52 -0.20 21.83 -7.08
CA ARG A 52 1.09 21.94 -6.41
C ARG A 52 1.00 21.81 -4.88
N ALA A 53 -0.01 22.39 -4.24
CA ALA A 53 -0.18 22.30 -2.79
C ALA A 53 -0.43 20.86 -2.34
N PHE A 54 -1.39 20.17 -2.97
CA PHE A 54 -1.63 18.75 -2.75
C PHE A 54 -0.41 17.89 -3.13
N ARG A 55 0.30 18.26 -4.20
CA ARG A 55 1.53 17.59 -4.60
C ARG A 55 2.59 17.67 -3.50
N GLY A 56 2.90 18.85 -2.97
CA GLY A 56 3.86 19.02 -1.87
C GLY A 56 3.41 18.25 -0.64
N ALA A 57 2.17 18.50 -0.20
CA ALA A 57 1.60 17.89 0.98
C ALA A 57 1.63 16.35 0.93
N SER A 58 1.43 15.75 -0.25
CA SER A 58 1.45 14.29 -0.40
C SER A 58 2.80 13.62 -0.08
N TRP A 59 3.89 14.38 0.08
CA TRP A 59 5.19 13.86 0.50
C TRP A 59 5.40 13.85 2.02
N ALA A 60 4.50 14.47 2.79
CA ALA A 60 4.66 14.59 4.22
C ALA A 60 4.57 13.22 4.92
N ASP A 61 5.58 12.89 5.73
CA ASP A 61 5.70 11.58 6.37
C ASP A 61 4.54 11.25 7.30
N PHE A 62 4.00 12.25 8.03
CA PHE A 62 2.90 12.03 8.97
C PHE A 62 1.64 11.48 8.30
N ILE A 63 1.40 11.82 7.03
CA ILE A 63 0.26 11.30 6.26
C ILE A 63 0.44 9.79 6.09
N TRP A 64 1.60 9.36 5.62
CA TRP A 64 1.86 7.95 5.33
C TRP A 64 2.08 7.13 6.59
N GLU A 65 2.57 7.73 7.67
CA GLU A 65 2.63 7.10 8.98
C GLU A 65 1.23 6.71 9.49
N SER A 66 0.21 7.53 9.26
CA SER A 66 -1.18 7.19 9.60
C SER A 66 -1.78 6.07 8.74
N LYS A 67 -1.20 5.78 7.57
CA LYS A 67 -1.66 4.74 6.62
C LYS A 67 -0.88 3.43 6.76
N LEU A 68 0.22 3.44 7.50
CA LEU A 68 1.01 2.25 7.78
C LEU A 68 0.42 1.50 8.98
N PRO A 69 0.45 0.17 8.99
CA PRO A 69 0.05 -0.61 10.15
C PRO A 69 1.02 -0.36 11.31
N SER A 70 0.56 -0.39 12.55
CA SER A 70 1.38 -0.11 13.75
C SER A 70 2.64 -0.97 13.85
N ASN A 71 2.60 -2.20 13.34
CA ASN A 71 3.71 -3.15 13.34
C ASN A 71 4.63 -3.07 12.10
N TYR A 72 4.50 -2.03 11.25
CA TYR A 72 5.25 -1.94 9.98
C TYR A 72 6.77 -2.06 10.16
N GLN A 73 7.34 -1.57 11.26
CA GLN A 73 8.79 -1.67 11.51
C GLN A 73 9.25 -3.13 11.61
N THR A 74 8.46 -3.98 12.27
CA THR A 74 8.72 -5.41 12.37
C THR A 74 8.59 -6.08 11.01
N ILE A 75 7.59 -5.69 10.22
CA ILE A 75 7.41 -6.17 8.85
C ILE A 75 8.63 -5.82 7.99
N VAL A 76 9.03 -4.55 8.02
CA VAL A 76 10.15 -4.03 7.25
C VAL A 76 11.44 -4.75 7.62
N ARG A 77 11.74 -4.89 8.91
CA ARG A 77 12.94 -5.60 9.38
C ARG A 77 12.95 -7.07 8.93
N LYS A 78 11.79 -7.74 8.99
CA LYS A 78 11.68 -9.15 8.62
C LYS A 78 11.83 -9.39 7.10
N VAL A 79 11.33 -8.45 6.30
CA VAL A 79 11.27 -8.59 4.84
C VAL A 79 12.50 -8.01 4.15
N PHE A 80 13.00 -6.86 4.62
CA PHE A 80 14.07 -6.11 3.98
C PHE A 80 15.35 -6.01 4.83
N GLY A 81 15.35 -6.53 6.07
CA GLY A 81 16.45 -6.32 7.01
C GLY A 81 16.57 -4.86 7.44
N ASP A 82 17.80 -4.42 7.71
CA ASP A 82 18.11 -3.05 8.17
C ASP A 82 18.22 -2.04 7.00
N GLY A 83 17.88 -2.44 5.76
CA GLY A 83 18.10 -1.63 4.57
C GLY A 83 17.14 -0.47 4.35
N LEU A 84 16.15 -0.27 5.22
CA LEU A 84 15.02 0.65 5.00
C LEU A 84 14.92 1.80 6.02
N GLU A 85 15.89 1.94 6.92
CA GLU A 85 15.86 2.94 8.00
C GLU A 85 15.94 4.39 7.51
N ASN A 86 16.50 4.62 6.31
CA ASN A 86 16.70 5.95 5.73
C ASN A 86 15.62 6.37 4.71
N LEU A 87 14.58 5.57 4.51
CA LEU A 87 13.52 5.85 3.53
C LEU A 87 12.36 6.61 4.17
N GLY A 88 11.77 7.55 3.42
CA GLY A 88 10.55 8.25 3.83
C GLY A 88 9.38 7.28 4.00
N LYS A 89 8.41 7.63 4.86
CA LYS A 89 7.26 6.76 5.19
C LYS A 89 6.43 6.39 3.96
N ARG A 90 6.32 7.31 3.00
CA ARG A 90 5.68 7.03 1.72
C ARG A 90 6.40 5.94 0.94
N ASP A 91 7.72 5.98 0.89
CA ASP A 91 8.50 5.04 0.10
C ASP A 91 8.46 3.65 0.75
N VAL A 92 8.47 3.60 2.10
CA VAL A 92 8.16 2.39 2.88
C VAL A 92 6.80 1.83 2.47
N TYR A 93 5.74 2.66 2.51
CA TYR A 93 4.38 2.23 2.12
C TYR A 93 4.35 1.71 0.68
N THR A 94 4.95 2.43 -0.25
CA THR A 94 4.99 2.07 -1.67
C THR A 94 5.66 0.73 -1.90
N ARG A 95 6.75 0.47 -1.18
CA ARG A 95 7.48 -0.80 -1.25
C ARG A 95 6.70 -1.94 -0.59
N LEU A 96 6.04 -1.68 0.54
CA LEU A 96 5.17 -2.66 1.19
C LEU A 96 3.92 -2.99 0.37
N CYS A 97 3.41 -2.09 -0.47
CA CYS A 97 2.32 -2.39 -1.39
C CYS A 97 2.71 -3.34 -2.54
N GLN A 98 3.99 -3.60 -2.76
CA GLN A 98 4.44 -4.62 -3.71
C GLN A 98 4.49 -5.99 -3.00
N PRO A 99 4.29 -7.10 -3.72
CA PRO A 99 4.54 -8.42 -3.16
C PRO A 99 6.01 -8.57 -2.76
N ASN A 100 6.27 -8.79 -1.48
CA ASN A 100 7.62 -8.97 -0.96
C ASN A 100 7.79 -10.37 -0.39
N SER A 101 8.69 -11.14 -0.98
CA SER A 101 9.00 -12.50 -0.55
C SER A 101 9.99 -12.51 0.61
N PHE A 102 9.77 -13.39 1.58
CA PHE A 102 10.67 -13.66 2.69
C PHE A 102 10.61 -15.15 3.05
N ASP A 103 11.44 -15.60 3.98
CA ASP A 103 11.51 -17.01 4.40
C ASP A 103 11.80 -17.96 3.22
N ASP A 104 12.94 -17.71 2.56
CA ASP A 104 13.41 -18.45 1.37
C ASP A 104 12.37 -18.51 0.23
N GLY A 105 11.58 -17.44 0.09
CA GLY A 105 10.56 -17.33 -0.95
C GLY A 105 9.29 -18.14 -0.69
N THR A 106 9.17 -18.78 0.47
CA THR A 106 7.96 -19.55 0.82
C THR A 106 6.81 -18.66 1.30
N LYS A 107 7.10 -17.45 1.76
CA LYS A 107 6.11 -16.49 2.26
C LYS A 107 6.21 -15.19 1.46
N THR A 108 5.07 -14.58 1.15
CA THR A 108 4.99 -13.28 0.48
C THR A 108 4.03 -12.37 1.23
N VAL A 109 4.44 -11.13 1.51
CA VAL A 109 3.64 -10.13 2.23
C VAL A 109 3.53 -8.85 1.41
N TRP A 110 2.36 -8.22 1.46
CA TRP A 110 2.12 -6.90 0.88
C TRP A 110 1.03 -6.14 1.64
N LEU A 111 0.93 -4.83 1.43
CA LEU A 111 -0.20 -4.02 1.89
C LEU A 111 -1.26 -3.90 0.80
N ASP A 112 -2.51 -4.08 1.19
CA ASP A 112 -3.63 -3.70 0.36
C ASP A 112 -3.67 -2.17 0.19
N LYS A 113 -3.70 -1.72 -1.06
CA LYS A 113 -3.51 -0.29 -1.40
C LYS A 113 -4.64 0.60 -0.91
N ASN A 114 -5.84 0.03 -0.75
CA ASN A 114 -7.04 0.75 -0.40
C ASN A 114 -7.23 0.80 1.11
N THR A 115 -7.10 -0.36 1.76
CA THR A 115 -7.36 -0.50 3.19
C THR A 115 -6.12 -0.29 4.06
N GLY A 116 -4.91 -0.35 3.51
CA GLY A 116 -3.67 -0.36 4.27
C GLY A 116 -3.46 -1.63 5.10
N SER A 117 -4.31 -2.65 4.89
CA SER A 117 -4.25 -3.91 5.63
C SER A 117 -3.08 -4.78 5.14
N VAL A 118 -2.51 -5.55 6.06
CA VAL A 118 -1.44 -6.51 5.73
C VAL A 118 -2.05 -7.76 5.11
N CYS A 119 -1.60 -8.10 3.91
CA CYS A 119 -1.91 -9.33 3.20
C CYS A 119 -0.70 -10.27 3.23
N LEU A 120 -0.94 -11.55 3.47
CA LEU A 120 0.09 -12.58 3.54
C LEU A 120 -0.32 -13.79 2.72
N SER A 121 0.61 -14.33 1.95
CA SER A 121 0.48 -15.57 1.21
C SER A 121 1.62 -16.51 1.60
N ILE A 122 1.29 -17.76 1.91
CA ILE A 122 2.23 -18.77 2.40
C ILE A 122 2.13 -20.00 1.50
N SER A 123 3.23 -20.35 0.85
CA SER A 123 3.37 -21.59 0.08
C SER A 123 3.20 -22.80 0.99
N SER A 124 2.69 -23.90 0.44
CA SER A 124 2.63 -25.17 1.18
C SER A 124 3.99 -25.65 1.70
N LYS A 125 5.10 -25.30 1.04
CA LYS A 125 6.45 -25.58 1.56
C LYS A 125 6.82 -24.76 2.81
N GLY A 126 6.23 -23.57 2.96
CA GLY A 126 6.40 -22.71 4.14
C GLY A 126 5.41 -23.03 5.27
N LEU A 127 4.45 -23.92 5.01
CA LEU A 127 3.53 -24.44 6.03
C LEU A 127 4.16 -25.68 6.67
N ALA A 128 4.66 -25.52 7.89
CA ALA A 128 5.13 -26.63 8.73
C ALA A 128 3.93 -27.43 9.30
N ILE A 129 3.12 -28.02 8.43
CA ILE A 129 2.04 -28.92 8.83
C ILE A 129 2.58 -30.34 8.88
N THR A 130 2.52 -30.95 10.05
CA THR A 130 2.90 -32.36 10.23
C THR A 130 2.09 -33.25 9.29
N GLY A 131 2.76 -34.07 8.47
CA GLY A 131 2.09 -34.95 7.51
C GLY A 131 1.62 -34.28 6.22
N ILE A 132 2.09 -33.07 5.90
CA ILE A 132 1.81 -32.39 4.62
C ILE A 132 2.31 -33.17 3.39
N ASP A 133 3.35 -34.00 3.57
CA ASP A 133 3.87 -34.89 2.54
C ASP A 133 3.07 -36.21 2.43
N ASP A 134 2.17 -36.51 3.38
CA ASP A 134 1.35 -37.71 3.32
C ASP A 134 0.15 -37.49 2.38
N ARG A 135 0.27 -38.05 1.17
CA ARG A 135 -0.75 -38.04 0.11
C ARG A 135 -2.09 -38.65 0.52
N ARG A 136 -2.16 -39.37 1.65
CA ARG A 136 -3.43 -39.88 2.20
C ARG A 136 -4.34 -38.75 2.70
N TYR A 137 -3.76 -37.63 3.11
CA TYR A 137 -4.49 -36.50 3.69
C TYR A 137 -4.52 -35.27 2.75
N TRP A 138 -3.53 -35.15 1.86
CA TRP A 138 -3.33 -33.96 1.02
C TRP A 138 -3.29 -34.31 -0.48
N ASN A 139 -3.98 -33.53 -1.29
CA ASN A 139 -3.86 -33.56 -2.75
C ASN A 139 -3.30 -32.23 -3.24
N HIS A 140 -2.25 -32.29 -4.05
CA HIS A 140 -1.70 -31.12 -4.73
C HIS A 140 -2.55 -30.83 -5.97
N ILE A 141 -3.15 -29.64 -6.02
CA ILE A 141 -3.88 -29.18 -7.19
C ILE A 141 -3.02 -28.15 -7.90
N GLN A 142 -2.58 -28.46 -9.12
CA GLN A 142 -1.97 -27.47 -10.00
C GLN A 142 -3.11 -26.66 -10.63
N THR A 143 -3.15 -25.36 -10.37
CA THR A 143 -4.12 -24.44 -10.97
C THR A 143 -3.36 -23.46 -11.87
N GLU A 144 -3.70 -23.43 -13.16
CA GLU A 144 -3.05 -22.55 -14.16
C GLU A 144 -3.40 -21.06 -13.99
N GLU A 145 -4.41 -20.72 -13.19
CA GLU A 145 -4.89 -19.33 -13.05
C GLU A 145 -4.04 -18.46 -12.10
N SER A 146 -3.13 -19.06 -11.33
CA SER A 146 -2.26 -18.30 -10.43
C SER A 146 -0.89 -18.08 -11.08
N ARG A 147 -0.64 -16.86 -11.58
CA ARG A 147 0.68 -16.41 -12.07
C ARG A 147 1.77 -16.42 -10.98
N LEU A 148 1.42 -16.76 -9.76
CA LEU A 148 2.30 -17.25 -8.72
C LEU A 148 2.09 -18.77 -8.68
N LEU A 149 3.09 -19.55 -9.10
CA LEU A 149 3.10 -21.03 -9.04
C LEU A 149 2.95 -21.51 -7.58
N MET A 150 1.73 -21.42 -7.07
CA MET A 150 1.37 -21.79 -5.72
C MET A 150 0.70 -23.14 -5.81
N ASN A 151 1.38 -24.18 -5.31
CA ASN A 151 0.76 -25.47 -5.07
C ASN A 151 -0.31 -25.29 -3.99
N VAL A 152 -1.54 -25.00 -4.42
CA VAL A 152 -2.71 -24.95 -3.53
C VAL A 152 -2.97 -26.38 -3.10
N GLN A 153 -2.84 -26.62 -1.79
CA GLN A 153 -3.17 -27.89 -1.19
C GLN A 153 -4.55 -27.79 -0.55
N VAL A 154 -5.49 -28.62 -1.00
CA VAL A 154 -6.85 -28.67 -0.44
C VAL A 154 -6.94 -29.86 0.50
N LEU A 155 -7.17 -29.57 1.78
CA LEU A 155 -7.37 -30.54 2.86
C LEU A 155 -8.74 -31.21 2.71
N ARG A 156 -8.78 -32.54 2.62
CA ARG A 156 -10.00 -33.27 2.19
C ARG A 156 -10.96 -33.66 3.31
N ARG A 157 -10.58 -33.61 4.60
CA ARG A 157 -11.49 -33.90 5.72
C ARG A 157 -10.86 -33.52 7.05
N VAL A 158 -11.30 -32.42 7.63
CA VAL A 158 -10.92 -31.96 8.97
C VAL A 158 -12.15 -31.29 9.58
N SER A 159 -12.44 -31.60 10.84
CA SER A 159 -13.57 -31.00 11.58
C SER A 159 -13.34 -29.49 11.80
N LEU A 160 -14.40 -28.67 11.93
CA LEU A 160 -14.29 -27.20 12.07
C LEU A 160 -13.30 -26.74 13.18
N LEU A 161 -13.11 -27.57 14.22
CA LEU A 161 -12.20 -27.35 15.35
C LEU A 161 -10.71 -27.49 15.00
N GLU A 162 -10.39 -28.28 13.99
CA GLU A 162 -9.01 -28.50 13.55
C GLU A 162 -8.63 -27.52 12.42
N PHE A 163 -9.61 -27.03 11.65
CA PHE A 163 -9.39 -25.94 10.67
C PHE A 163 -9.06 -24.61 11.37
N SER A 164 -9.72 -24.33 12.50
CA SER A 164 -9.37 -23.16 13.33
C SER A 164 -7.97 -23.29 13.94
N GLN A 165 -7.54 -24.51 14.31
CA GLN A 165 -6.18 -24.76 14.80
C GLN A 165 -5.12 -24.63 13.71
N ILE A 166 -5.41 -25.08 12.48
CA ILE A 166 -4.52 -24.89 11.33
C ILE A 166 -4.40 -23.41 10.99
N LEU A 167 -5.52 -22.67 10.93
CA LEU A 167 -5.49 -21.22 10.77
C LEU A 167 -4.73 -20.53 11.92
N GLN A 168 -4.96 -20.90 13.19
CA GLN A 168 -4.22 -20.37 14.34
C GLN A 168 -2.73 -20.68 14.26
N ARG A 169 -2.34 -21.86 13.78
CA ARG A 169 -0.92 -22.24 13.61
C ARG A 169 -0.29 -21.55 12.40
N CYS A 170 -1.04 -21.33 11.33
CA CYS A 170 -0.60 -20.49 10.20
C CYS A 170 -0.39 -19.04 10.64
N VAL A 171 -1.31 -18.49 11.45
CA VAL A 171 -1.21 -17.15 12.05
C VAL A 171 -0.08 -17.08 13.08
N SER A 172 0.12 -18.12 13.90
CA SER A 172 1.20 -18.17 14.89
C SER A 172 2.59 -18.37 14.27
N SER A 173 2.70 -19.18 13.22
CA SER A 173 3.93 -19.36 12.42
C SER A 173 4.29 -18.10 11.61
N ALA A 174 3.29 -17.25 11.30
CA ALA A 174 3.53 -15.96 10.66
C ALA A 174 4.30 -14.98 11.56
N ASN A 175 4.28 -15.14 12.89
CA ASN A 175 4.94 -14.24 13.86
C ASN A 175 4.74 -12.75 13.52
N MET A 176 3.61 -12.42 12.92
CA MET A 176 3.04 -11.09 12.80
C MET A 176 1.75 -11.17 13.62
N VAL A 177 1.91 -11.00 14.92
CA VAL A 177 0.79 -10.73 15.81
C VAL A 177 0.10 -9.48 15.24
N VAL A 178 -1.19 -9.64 14.90
CA VAL A 178 -2.13 -8.51 14.74
C VAL A 178 -2.32 -7.86 16.09
#